data_AF-A0A357MYM2-F1
#
_entry.id   AF-A0A357MYM2-F1
#
_cell.length_a   1.000
_cell.length_b   1.000
_cell.length_c   1.000
_cell.angle_alpha   90.00
_cell.angle_beta   90.00
_cell.angle_gamma   90.00
#
_symmetry.space_group_name_H-M   'P 1'
#
loop_
_entity.id
_entity.type
_entity.pdbx_description
1 polymer ?
#
loop_
_entity_poly.entity_id
_entity_poly.type
_entity_poly.pdbx_seq_one_letter_code
_entity_poly.pdbx_strand_id
1 'polypeptide(L)'
;MNDWMTLLGLDAEADERTIKRAYARQLRVTRPEDDPVAFQRLHEAYQAALAQLREDAAPPAEVRPAQASTDTVDAEGVAAQLVEVAGQGDDALLRQALQQQPELWSLHGKQRIGHAVLQQLVTDEPALPRSTFETLSGYFGWDDPVRGWDMHWLDAVARRCEQRWLLSPAGTGALVIRYSGISETLLVPGSDVLPSLREPRPAWRNLLSTLQPSRARQAIDLLAALGYWHDLRLPPGLDAGQVAFWSRFGREGDTIHWQAGGLRALLISVVLGLLCTWGVVASWPLPASADGALDGAQRAVLIIATAVLLAPGLWLTTRAIRALIRWQSLPEHASAILPGLRILTIPLAVAAVMAAFHLTLLTTTDDPFTALLVLPLVSTGVLSMARQRFVQRCAPAGEKAWGTGMMIAIVLIVPALVIALVYWAKDLHGHRGQLRWSNR
;
A
#
# COMPACT_ATOMS: atom_id res chain seq x y z
N MET A 1 47.63 30.82 -35.00
CA MET A 1 48.72 31.39 -34.17
C MET A 1 48.43 30.93 -32.75
N ASN A 2 49.36 30.21 -32.13
CA ASN A 2 49.07 29.28 -31.04
C ASN A 2 48.73 29.98 -29.71
N ASP A 3 47.50 30.46 -29.57
CA ASP A 3 46.99 31.18 -28.38
C ASP A 3 47.15 30.38 -27.08
N TRP A 4 47.15 29.04 -27.16
CA TRP A 4 47.34 28.16 -26.01
C TRP A 4 48.76 28.21 -25.41
N MET A 5 49.79 28.50 -26.22
CA MET A 5 51.18 28.53 -25.76
C MET A 5 51.42 29.68 -24.78
N THR A 6 50.84 30.85 -25.08
CA THR A 6 50.88 32.03 -24.22
C THR A 6 50.07 31.85 -22.94
N LEU A 7 48.94 31.13 -23.02
CA LEU A 7 48.04 30.88 -21.87
C LEU A 7 48.59 29.81 -20.92
N LEU A 8 49.22 28.75 -21.44
CA LEU A 8 49.82 27.67 -20.63
C LEU A 8 51.29 27.92 -20.28
N GLY A 9 51.92 28.94 -20.89
CA GLY A 9 53.33 29.30 -20.67
C GLY A 9 54.30 28.23 -21.17
N LEU A 10 53.99 27.62 -22.32
CA LEU A 10 54.73 26.48 -22.88
C LEU A 10 55.31 26.80 -24.27
N ASP A 11 56.41 26.14 -24.60
CA ASP A 11 57.08 26.23 -25.90
C ASP A 11 56.44 25.32 -26.95
N ALA A 12 56.74 25.53 -28.23
CA ALA A 12 56.11 24.87 -29.37
C ALA A 12 56.34 23.35 -29.44
N GLU A 13 57.38 22.85 -28.79
CA GLU A 13 57.76 21.43 -28.76
C GLU A 13 57.33 20.72 -27.44
N ALA A 14 56.31 21.25 -26.74
CA ALA A 14 55.90 20.67 -25.46
C ALA A 14 55.16 19.32 -25.61
N ASP A 15 55.77 18.24 -25.11
CA ASP A 15 55.17 16.90 -25.05
C ASP A 15 53.85 16.86 -24.24
N GLU A 16 52.99 15.85 -24.53
CA GLU A 16 51.69 15.65 -23.88
C GLU A 16 51.77 15.66 -22.34
N ARG A 17 52.84 15.09 -21.77
CA ARG A 17 53.06 15.05 -20.32
C ARG A 17 53.36 16.43 -19.73
N THR A 18 54.01 17.30 -20.50
CA THR A 18 54.36 18.67 -20.12
C THR A 18 53.12 19.57 -20.13
N ILE A 19 52.27 19.42 -21.14
CA ILE A 19 50.97 20.13 -21.25
C ILE A 19 50.04 19.77 -20.09
N LYS A 20 49.88 18.48 -19.77
CA LYS A 20 49.06 18.03 -18.63
C LYS A 20 49.57 18.57 -17.29
N ARG A 21 50.88 18.65 -17.11
CA ARG A 21 51.50 19.17 -15.88
C ARG A 21 51.31 20.68 -15.74
N ALA A 22 51.43 21.44 -16.83
CA ALA A 22 51.19 22.88 -16.84
C ALA A 22 49.71 23.20 -16.54
N TYR A 23 48.78 22.49 -17.19
CA TYR A 23 47.35 22.61 -16.92
C TYR A 23 47.02 22.32 -15.44
N ALA A 24 47.57 21.24 -14.87
CA ALA A 24 47.35 20.91 -13.45
C ALA A 24 47.92 21.97 -12.48
N ARG A 25 49.02 22.63 -12.84
CA ARG A 25 49.59 23.74 -12.05
C ARG A 25 48.70 24.98 -12.09
N GLN A 26 48.15 25.30 -13.26
CA GLN A 26 47.36 26.51 -13.48
C GLN A 26 45.90 26.36 -13.00
N LEU A 27 45.38 25.13 -13.02
CA LEU A 27 44.09 24.75 -12.45
C LEU A 27 44.05 24.92 -10.92
N ARG A 28 45.18 24.74 -10.23
CA ARG A 28 45.26 24.98 -8.77
C ARG A 28 45.14 26.45 -8.39
N VAL A 29 45.48 27.35 -9.32
CA VAL A 29 45.42 28.81 -9.14
C VAL A 29 44.09 29.38 -9.65
N THR A 30 43.55 28.80 -10.72
CA THR A 30 42.30 29.24 -11.35
C THR A 30 41.18 28.30 -10.90
N ARG A 31 40.66 28.52 -9.70
CA ARG A 31 39.54 27.72 -9.18
C ARG A 31 38.24 28.08 -9.91
N PRO A 32 37.42 27.10 -10.32
CA PRO A 32 36.18 27.36 -11.07
C PRO A 32 35.17 28.25 -10.35
N GLU A 33 35.26 28.31 -9.02
CA GLU A 33 34.39 29.13 -8.17
C GLU A 33 34.77 30.61 -8.10
N ASP A 34 36.03 30.97 -8.41
CA ASP A 34 36.52 32.36 -8.31
C ASP A 34 36.46 33.12 -9.66
N ASP A 35 36.72 32.43 -10.78
CA ASP A 35 36.59 33.00 -12.14
C ASP A 35 36.23 31.93 -13.19
N PRO A 36 34.94 31.77 -13.52
CA PRO A 36 34.48 30.74 -14.45
C PRO A 36 34.93 31.01 -15.90
N VAL A 37 35.14 32.27 -16.29
CA VAL A 37 35.55 32.64 -17.65
C VAL A 37 37.03 32.36 -17.85
N ALA A 38 37.85 32.63 -16.83
CA ALA A 38 39.27 32.27 -16.86
C ALA A 38 39.49 30.75 -16.88
N PHE A 39 38.67 29.99 -16.14
CA PHE A 39 38.71 28.53 -16.17
C PHE A 39 38.34 27.97 -17.55
N GLN A 40 37.29 28.51 -18.19
CA GLN A 40 36.87 28.07 -19.52
C GLN A 40 37.97 28.32 -20.57
N ARG A 41 38.59 29.51 -20.56
CA ARG A 41 39.70 29.82 -21.47
C ARG A 41 40.92 28.92 -21.26
N LEU A 42 41.23 28.58 -20.00
CA LEU A 42 42.31 27.65 -19.68
C LEU A 42 42.02 26.23 -20.18
N HIS A 43 40.77 25.77 -20.05
CA HIS A 43 40.34 24.46 -20.50
C HIS A 43 40.33 24.35 -22.04
N GLU A 44 39.85 25.38 -22.73
CA GLU A 44 39.86 25.46 -24.20
C GLU A 44 41.30 25.46 -24.74
N ALA A 45 42.22 26.22 -24.12
CA ALA A 45 43.63 26.21 -24.47
C ALA A 45 44.28 24.82 -24.29
N TYR A 46 43.95 24.11 -23.20
CA TYR A 46 44.42 22.74 -22.97
C TYR A 46 43.91 21.75 -24.03
N GLN A 47 42.63 21.84 -24.41
CA GLN A 47 42.06 20.99 -25.45
C GLN A 47 42.68 21.27 -26.84
N ALA A 48 42.90 22.55 -27.17
CA ALA A 48 43.55 22.95 -28.41
C ALA A 48 44.99 22.41 -28.51
N ALA A 49 45.75 22.46 -27.40
CA ALA A 49 47.12 21.93 -27.34
C ALA A 49 47.19 20.41 -27.57
N LEU A 50 46.24 19.66 -26.99
CA LEU A 50 46.15 18.21 -27.21
C LEU A 50 45.66 17.84 -28.61
N ALA A 51 44.79 18.65 -29.21
CA ALA A 51 44.35 18.45 -30.59
C ALA A 51 45.52 18.65 -31.56
N GLN A 52 46.34 19.68 -31.36
CA GLN A 52 47.49 19.98 -32.21
C GLN A 52 48.58 18.90 -32.11
N LEU A 53 48.89 18.39 -30.91
CA LEU A 53 49.78 17.23 -30.75
C LEU A 53 49.26 15.95 -31.43
N ARG A 54 47.94 15.79 -31.52
CA ARG A 54 47.33 14.64 -32.23
C ARG A 54 47.38 14.80 -33.74
N GLU A 55 47.34 16.03 -34.24
CA GLU A 55 47.50 16.35 -35.66
C GLU A 55 48.97 16.24 -36.10
N ASP A 56 49.92 16.71 -35.28
CA ASP A 56 51.36 16.63 -35.54
C ASP A 56 51.91 15.19 -35.41
N ALA A 57 51.22 14.31 -34.67
CA ALA A 57 51.54 12.90 -34.54
C ALA A 57 50.97 12.02 -35.68
N ALA A 58 50.46 12.60 -36.77
CA ALA A 58 49.91 11.85 -37.90
C ALA A 58 51.02 11.11 -38.70
N PRO A 59 51.01 9.75 -38.79
CA PRO A 59 51.88 9.01 -39.70
C PRO A 59 51.40 9.12 -41.16
N PRO A 60 52.28 8.98 -42.17
CA PRO A 60 51.86 8.86 -43.55
C PRO A 60 51.11 7.52 -43.74
N ALA A 61 49.83 7.62 -44.11
CA ALA A 61 48.99 6.52 -44.60
C ALA A 61 49.02 5.24 -43.73
N GLU A 62 48.62 5.34 -42.47
CA GLU A 62 48.22 4.15 -41.72
C GLU A 62 46.76 3.79 -42.03
N VAL A 63 46.62 2.54 -42.47
CA VAL A 63 45.50 1.65 -42.17
C VAL A 63 44.69 2.23 -41.01
N ARG A 64 43.48 2.70 -41.32
CA ARG A 64 42.37 2.90 -40.38
C ARG A 64 42.63 1.98 -39.19
N PRO A 65 42.74 2.45 -37.92
CA PRO A 65 42.77 1.49 -36.84
C PRO A 65 41.56 0.65 -37.12
N ALA A 66 41.79 -0.65 -37.39
CA ALA A 66 40.71 -1.58 -37.42
C ALA A 66 39.94 -1.21 -36.15
N GLN A 67 38.69 -0.82 -36.32
CA GLN A 67 37.71 -1.11 -35.30
C GLN A 67 37.99 -2.58 -35.05
N ALA A 68 38.80 -2.87 -34.02
CA ALA A 68 39.04 -4.21 -33.58
C ALA A 68 37.63 -4.68 -33.39
N SER A 69 37.21 -5.59 -34.25
CA SER A 69 35.84 -6.04 -34.38
C SER A 69 35.39 -6.50 -33.01
N THR A 70 34.81 -5.59 -32.23
CA THR A 70 34.13 -5.85 -30.96
C THR A 70 32.71 -6.36 -31.21
N ASP A 71 32.45 -6.85 -32.43
CA ASP A 71 31.25 -7.53 -32.88
C ASP A 71 31.25 -9.04 -32.54
N THR A 72 32.25 -9.56 -31.82
CA THR A 72 32.34 -11.00 -31.56
C THR A 72 31.83 -11.45 -30.19
N VAL A 73 31.38 -10.52 -29.33
CA VAL A 73 30.79 -10.89 -28.02
C VAL A 73 29.28 -10.99 -28.23
N ASP A 74 28.75 -12.21 -28.23
CA ASP A 74 27.30 -12.50 -28.30
C ASP A 74 26.64 -12.15 -26.95
N ALA A 75 26.60 -10.85 -26.67
CA ALA A 75 26.09 -10.34 -25.40
C ALA A 75 24.61 -10.68 -25.18
N GLU A 76 23.83 -10.81 -26.26
CA GLU A 76 22.41 -11.18 -26.22
C GLU A 76 22.24 -12.67 -25.91
N GLY A 77 23.01 -13.55 -26.57
CA GLY A 77 22.99 -14.99 -26.28
C GLY A 77 23.43 -15.31 -24.85
N VAL A 78 24.51 -14.67 -24.37
CA VAL A 78 24.96 -14.83 -22.98
C VAL A 78 23.93 -14.25 -22.00
N ALA A 79 23.30 -13.11 -22.31
CA ALA A 79 22.24 -12.55 -21.48
C ALA A 79 21.05 -13.50 -21.36
N ALA A 80 20.59 -14.08 -22.47
CA ALA A 80 19.49 -15.04 -22.48
C ALA A 80 19.80 -16.28 -21.63
N GLN A 81 21.02 -16.81 -21.73
CA GLN A 81 21.47 -17.94 -20.90
C GLN A 81 21.48 -17.59 -19.41
N LEU A 82 22.00 -16.41 -19.04
CA LEU A 82 22.02 -15.97 -17.64
C LEU A 82 20.61 -15.76 -17.08
N VAL A 83 19.69 -15.20 -17.86
CA VAL A 83 18.28 -15.01 -17.48
C VAL A 83 17.57 -16.36 -17.31
N GLU A 84 17.85 -17.33 -18.19
CA GLU A 84 17.28 -18.68 -18.09
C GLU A 84 17.74 -19.40 -16.81
N VAL A 85 19.05 -19.37 -16.51
CA VAL A 85 19.61 -19.94 -15.27
C VAL A 85 19.03 -19.23 -14.04
N ALA A 86 18.94 -17.90 -14.09
CA ALA A 86 18.38 -17.11 -12.99
C ALA A 86 16.88 -17.41 -12.76
N GLY A 87 16.13 -17.79 -13.80
CA GLY A 87 14.72 -18.20 -13.72
C GLY A 87 14.49 -19.53 -12.98
N GLN A 88 15.53 -20.38 -12.88
CA GLN A 88 15.45 -21.63 -12.10
C GLN A 88 15.36 -21.36 -10.59
N GLY A 89 15.76 -20.17 -10.14
CA GLY A 89 15.64 -19.74 -8.75
C GLY A 89 16.72 -20.26 -7.81
N ASP A 90 17.82 -20.78 -8.35
CA ASP A 90 18.99 -21.20 -7.57
C ASP A 90 20.11 -20.15 -7.68
N ASP A 91 20.29 -19.38 -6.61
CA ASP A 91 21.35 -18.37 -6.49
C ASP A 91 22.76 -18.97 -6.63
N ALA A 92 22.99 -20.21 -6.19
CA ALA A 92 24.31 -20.84 -6.27
C ALA A 92 24.65 -21.21 -7.72
N LEU A 93 23.70 -21.78 -8.46
CA LEU A 93 23.85 -22.06 -9.88
C LEU A 93 24.07 -20.77 -10.68
N LEU A 94 23.33 -19.70 -10.36
CA LEU A 94 23.52 -18.41 -11.01
C LEU A 94 24.92 -17.84 -10.78
N ARG A 95 25.43 -17.86 -9.54
CA ARG A 95 26.80 -17.40 -9.25
C ARG A 95 27.85 -18.24 -9.96
N GLN A 96 27.64 -19.55 -10.04
CA GLN A 96 28.53 -20.43 -10.81
C GLN A 96 28.51 -20.07 -12.30
N ALA A 97 27.33 -19.87 -12.89
CA ALA A 97 27.20 -19.46 -14.29
C ALA A 97 27.90 -18.12 -14.56
N LEU A 98 27.75 -17.13 -13.67
CA LEU A 98 28.45 -15.84 -13.77
C LEU A 98 29.99 -15.97 -13.69
N GLN A 99 30.52 -16.95 -12.96
CA GLN A 99 31.97 -17.19 -12.86
C GLN A 99 32.53 -17.93 -14.07
N GLN A 100 31.74 -18.80 -14.69
CA GLN A 100 32.16 -19.65 -15.81
C GLN A 100 32.19 -18.93 -17.17
N GLN A 101 31.60 -17.74 -17.27
CA GLN A 101 31.54 -16.98 -18.52
C GLN A 101 32.79 -16.09 -18.70
N PRO A 102 33.68 -16.41 -19.65
CA PRO A 102 34.93 -15.65 -19.86
C PRO A 102 34.69 -14.23 -20.39
N GLU A 103 33.56 -14.00 -21.06
CA GLU A 103 33.20 -12.69 -21.63
C GLU A 103 32.95 -11.62 -20.55
N LEU A 104 32.53 -12.05 -19.35
CA LEU A 104 32.28 -11.19 -18.19
C LEU A 104 33.56 -10.71 -17.48
N TRP A 105 34.73 -11.25 -17.82
CA TRP A 105 36.01 -10.83 -17.23
C TRP A 105 36.54 -9.54 -17.87
N SER A 106 36.08 -9.21 -19.08
CA SER A 106 36.39 -7.93 -19.71
C SER A 106 35.48 -6.82 -19.17
N LEU A 107 36.03 -5.63 -18.88
CA LEU A 107 35.24 -4.52 -18.35
C LEU A 107 34.16 -4.06 -19.34
N HIS A 108 34.50 -4.00 -20.62
CA HIS A 108 33.57 -3.64 -21.70
C HIS A 108 32.52 -4.74 -21.97
N GLY A 109 32.92 -6.02 -21.95
CA GLY A 109 31.98 -7.15 -22.11
C GLY A 109 31.00 -7.25 -20.93
N LYS A 110 31.49 -7.07 -19.70
CA LYS A 110 30.63 -7.01 -18.50
C LYS A 110 29.56 -5.91 -18.59
N GLN A 111 29.92 -4.73 -19.10
CA GLN A 111 28.96 -3.63 -19.29
C GLN A 111 27.94 -3.95 -20.39
N ARG A 112 28.38 -4.48 -21.53
CA ARG A 112 27.49 -4.85 -22.65
C ARG A 112 26.52 -5.97 -22.27
N ILE A 113 27.02 -7.04 -21.66
CA ILE A 113 26.19 -8.16 -21.19
C ILE A 113 25.25 -7.67 -20.08
N GLY A 114 25.72 -6.85 -19.14
CA GLY A 114 24.86 -6.25 -18.12
C GLY A 114 23.72 -5.41 -18.72
N HIS A 115 24.00 -4.60 -19.75
CA HIS A 115 22.95 -3.86 -20.44
C HIS A 115 21.97 -4.79 -21.18
N ALA A 116 22.46 -5.83 -21.86
CA ALA A 116 21.62 -6.80 -22.55
C ALA A 116 20.71 -7.58 -21.59
N VAL A 117 21.23 -8.04 -20.44
CA VAL A 117 20.43 -8.68 -19.39
C VAL A 117 19.35 -7.72 -18.89
N LEU A 118 19.71 -6.48 -18.54
CA LEU A 118 18.74 -5.50 -18.04
C LEU A 118 17.65 -5.19 -19.08
N GLN A 119 18.03 -5.03 -20.35
CA GLN A 119 17.09 -4.81 -21.44
C GLN A 119 16.13 -6.00 -21.60
N GLN A 120 16.62 -7.23 -21.49
CA GLN A 120 15.78 -8.43 -21.55
C GLN A 120 14.83 -8.53 -20.35
N LEU A 121 15.31 -8.22 -19.13
CA LEU A 121 14.48 -8.18 -17.92
C LEU A 121 13.33 -7.18 -18.03
N VAL A 122 13.58 -6.02 -18.66
CA VAL A 122 12.57 -4.97 -18.87
C VAL A 122 11.60 -5.32 -20.00
N THR A 123 12.09 -5.93 -21.08
CA THR A 123 11.29 -6.19 -22.28
C THR A 123 10.41 -7.43 -22.11
N ASP A 124 11.00 -8.52 -21.64
CA ASP A 124 10.31 -9.82 -21.58
C ASP A 124 9.62 -10.05 -20.23
N GLU A 125 10.00 -9.29 -19.20
CA GLU A 125 9.61 -9.48 -17.79
C GLU A 125 9.61 -10.99 -17.41
N PRO A 126 10.76 -11.69 -17.50
CA PRO A 126 10.78 -13.14 -17.29
C PRO A 126 10.40 -13.52 -15.86
N ALA A 127 10.04 -14.79 -15.64
CA ALA A 127 9.75 -15.29 -14.30
C ALA A 127 11.05 -15.53 -13.52
N LEU A 128 11.46 -14.55 -12.70
CA LEU A 128 12.64 -14.66 -11.83
C LEU A 128 12.31 -14.37 -10.37
N PRO A 129 12.81 -15.16 -9.41
CA PRO A 129 12.71 -14.81 -8.00
C PRO A 129 13.56 -13.56 -7.64
N ARG A 130 13.18 -12.91 -6.54
CA ARG A 130 13.83 -11.67 -6.08
C ARG A 130 15.33 -11.86 -5.77
N SER A 131 15.71 -13.00 -5.21
CA SER A 131 17.11 -13.29 -4.82
C SER A 131 18.06 -13.38 -6.01
N THR A 132 17.62 -14.00 -7.11
CA THR A 132 18.43 -14.12 -8.33
C THR A 132 18.52 -12.78 -9.05
N PHE A 133 17.45 -11.97 -9.04
CA PHE A 133 17.50 -10.58 -9.51
C PHE A 133 18.49 -9.74 -8.71
N GLU A 134 18.48 -9.82 -7.37
CA GLU A 134 19.41 -9.09 -6.51
C GLU A 134 20.87 -9.54 -6.74
N THR A 135 21.09 -10.83 -6.98
CA THR A 135 22.42 -11.35 -7.35
C THR A 135 22.90 -10.77 -8.69
N LEU A 136 22.04 -10.69 -9.72
CA LEU A 136 22.36 -10.03 -10.99
C LEU A 136 22.65 -8.54 -10.78
N SER A 137 21.78 -7.85 -10.03
CA SER A 137 21.89 -6.43 -9.73
C SER A 137 23.21 -6.08 -9.04
N GLY A 138 23.59 -6.82 -8.00
CA GLY A 138 24.86 -6.61 -7.29
C GLY A 138 26.08 -6.99 -8.13
N TYR A 139 25.98 -8.00 -9.00
CA TYR A 139 27.11 -8.38 -9.86
C TYR A 139 27.42 -7.33 -10.93
N PHE A 140 26.39 -6.80 -11.60
CA PHE A 140 26.53 -5.76 -12.63
C PHE A 140 26.62 -4.34 -12.03
N GLY A 141 26.29 -4.17 -10.76
CA GLY A 141 26.32 -2.90 -10.04
C GLY A 141 25.22 -1.96 -10.52
N TRP A 142 23.99 -2.46 -10.66
CA TRP A 142 22.80 -1.63 -10.94
C TRP A 142 22.23 -0.98 -9.68
N ASP A 143 22.55 -1.56 -8.52
CA ASP A 143 22.17 -1.11 -7.18
C ASP A 143 23.05 0.02 -6.63
N ASP A 144 24.10 0.41 -7.35
CA ASP A 144 25.01 1.50 -6.95
C ASP A 144 24.34 2.88 -7.14
N PRO A 145 24.02 3.61 -6.05
CA PRO A 145 23.37 4.92 -6.14
C PRO A 145 24.26 5.97 -6.82
N VAL A 146 25.58 5.77 -6.85
CA VAL A 146 26.54 6.68 -7.48
C VAL A 146 26.41 6.66 -9.01
N ARG A 147 25.90 5.56 -9.59
CA ARG A 147 25.71 5.43 -11.04
C ARG A 147 24.46 6.10 -11.58
N GLY A 148 23.62 6.67 -10.71
CA GLY A 148 22.47 7.50 -11.10
C GLY A 148 21.25 6.73 -11.63
N TRP A 149 21.16 5.42 -11.37
CA TRP A 149 19.96 4.64 -11.71
C TRP A 149 18.78 5.02 -10.81
N ASP A 150 17.58 5.07 -11.38
CA ASP A 150 16.35 5.19 -10.59
C ASP A 150 16.08 3.87 -9.85
N MET A 151 16.38 3.87 -8.55
CA MET A 151 16.18 2.72 -7.66
C MET A 151 14.70 2.27 -7.62
N HIS A 152 13.74 3.19 -7.74
CA HIS A 152 12.32 2.84 -7.74
C HIS A 152 11.92 2.12 -9.03
N TRP A 153 12.50 2.54 -10.15
CA TRP A 153 12.31 1.88 -11.43
C TRP A 153 12.90 0.47 -11.43
N LEU A 154 14.14 0.30 -10.95
CA LEU A 154 14.78 -1.02 -10.88
C LEU A 154 14.00 -1.97 -9.97
N ASP A 155 13.55 -1.46 -8.81
CA ASP A 155 12.70 -2.20 -7.88
C ASP A 155 11.33 -2.54 -8.50
N ALA A 156 10.81 -1.68 -9.40
CA ALA A 156 9.62 -2.00 -10.18
C ALA A 156 9.87 -3.18 -11.13
N VAL A 157 10.96 -3.18 -11.89
CA VAL A 157 11.33 -4.30 -12.78
C VAL A 157 11.50 -5.60 -11.98
N ALA A 158 12.25 -5.54 -10.87
CA ALA A 158 12.46 -6.69 -9.98
C ALA A 158 11.13 -7.29 -9.49
N ARG A 159 10.20 -6.44 -9.03
CA ARG A 159 8.87 -6.87 -8.60
C ARG A 159 8.08 -7.53 -9.72
N ARG A 160 8.19 -7.06 -10.97
CA ARG A 160 7.46 -7.62 -12.12
C ARG A 160 7.91 -9.05 -12.42
N CYS A 161 9.23 -9.26 -12.46
CA CYS A 161 9.81 -10.59 -12.62
C CYS A 161 9.40 -11.52 -11.47
N GLU A 162 9.45 -11.03 -10.23
CA GLU A 162 9.05 -11.78 -9.04
C GLU A 162 7.56 -12.16 -9.08
N GLN A 163 6.67 -11.22 -9.41
CA GLN A 163 5.23 -11.49 -9.55
C GLN A 163 4.96 -12.59 -10.57
N ARG A 164 5.64 -12.56 -11.71
CA ARG A 164 5.49 -13.60 -12.75
C ARG A 164 5.99 -14.96 -12.26
N TRP A 165 7.09 -14.97 -11.50
CA TRP A 165 7.62 -16.18 -10.88
C TRP A 165 6.70 -16.74 -9.79
N LEU A 166 6.18 -15.90 -8.89
CA LEU A 166 5.24 -16.31 -7.84
C LEU A 166 3.95 -16.94 -8.41
N LEU A 167 3.52 -16.48 -9.59
CA LEU A 167 2.36 -17.01 -10.31
C LEU A 167 2.67 -18.28 -11.13
N SER A 168 3.94 -18.67 -11.22
CA SER A 168 4.38 -19.89 -11.89
C SER A 168 4.31 -21.12 -10.96
N PRO A 169 4.33 -22.35 -11.50
CA PRO A 169 4.40 -23.56 -10.69
C PRO A 169 5.62 -23.60 -9.76
N ALA A 170 6.78 -23.09 -10.21
CA ALA A 170 8.01 -23.07 -9.42
C ALA A 170 7.93 -22.12 -8.21
N GLY A 171 7.25 -20.97 -8.36
CA GLY A 171 7.11 -19.98 -7.29
C GLY A 171 5.90 -20.18 -6.37
N THR A 172 5.04 -21.18 -6.62
CA THR A 172 3.81 -21.39 -5.85
C THR A 172 4.10 -21.67 -4.36
N GLY A 173 5.16 -22.41 -4.05
CA GLY A 173 5.58 -22.64 -2.66
C GLY A 173 5.97 -21.35 -1.94
N ALA A 174 6.75 -20.49 -2.59
CA ALA A 174 7.15 -19.20 -2.05
C ALA A 174 5.95 -18.26 -1.86
N LEU A 175 4.98 -18.27 -2.78
CA LEU A 175 3.74 -17.51 -2.65
C LEU A 175 2.93 -17.94 -1.42
N VAL A 176 2.81 -19.24 -1.16
CA VAL A 176 2.11 -19.76 0.04
C VAL A 176 2.80 -19.31 1.33
N ILE A 177 4.13 -19.36 1.38
CA ILE A 177 4.91 -18.88 2.54
C ILE A 177 4.72 -17.37 2.75
N ARG A 178 4.76 -16.58 1.67
CA ARG A 178 4.54 -15.13 1.75
C ARG A 178 3.12 -14.79 2.20
N TYR A 179 2.14 -15.54 1.69
CA TYR A 179 0.74 -15.39 2.06
C TYR A 179 0.50 -15.71 3.54
N SER A 180 1.08 -16.80 4.08
CA SER A 180 0.91 -17.17 5.50
C SER A 180 1.58 -16.19 6.46
N GLY A 181 2.57 -15.41 6.00
CA GLY A 181 3.14 -14.31 6.76
C GLY A 181 2.23 -13.08 6.88
N ILE A 182 1.27 -12.92 5.96
CA ILE A 182 0.37 -11.76 5.91
C ILE A 182 -1.03 -12.10 6.44
N SER A 183 -1.52 -13.31 6.14
CA SER A 183 -2.89 -13.73 6.45
C SER A 183 -2.92 -14.75 7.59
N GLU A 184 -3.91 -14.62 8.47
CA GLU A 184 -4.27 -15.67 9.44
C GLU A 184 -4.95 -16.87 8.79
N THR A 185 -5.40 -16.73 7.54
CA THR A 185 -5.99 -17.84 6.78
C THR A 185 -4.91 -18.62 6.05
N LEU A 186 -5.09 -19.94 5.91
CA LEU A 186 -4.23 -20.75 5.05
C LEU A 186 -4.69 -20.62 3.59
N LEU A 187 -3.76 -20.29 2.69
CA LEU A 187 -3.98 -20.44 1.25
C LEU A 187 -3.89 -21.92 0.92
N VAL A 188 -5.04 -22.57 0.75
CA VAL A 188 -5.09 -23.97 0.32
C VAL A 188 -4.58 -24.04 -1.12
N PRO A 189 -3.52 -24.82 -1.41
CA PRO A 189 -3.08 -25.06 -2.78
C PRO A 189 -4.23 -25.64 -3.61
N GLY A 190 -4.50 -25.06 -4.78
CA GLY A 190 -5.66 -25.43 -5.61
C GLY A 190 -6.98 -24.77 -5.20
N SER A 191 -6.96 -23.80 -4.28
CA SER A 191 -8.15 -22.97 -4.02
C SER A 191 -8.61 -22.22 -5.27
N ASP A 192 -9.93 -22.10 -5.44
CA ASP A 192 -10.58 -21.43 -6.58
C ASP A 192 -10.22 -19.94 -6.72
N VAL A 193 -9.55 -19.33 -5.73
CA VAL A 193 -9.31 -17.88 -5.68
C VAL A 193 -8.34 -17.45 -6.77
N LEU A 194 -7.17 -18.09 -6.87
CA LEU A 194 -6.17 -17.72 -7.89
C LEU A 194 -6.71 -17.93 -9.32
N PRO A 195 -7.33 -19.07 -9.67
CA PRO A 195 -8.02 -19.23 -10.95
C PRO A 195 -9.09 -18.16 -11.18
N SER A 196 -9.88 -17.81 -10.15
CA SER A 196 -10.93 -16.80 -10.29
C SER A 196 -10.41 -15.40 -10.58
N LEU A 197 -9.16 -15.07 -10.21
CA LEU A 197 -8.52 -13.80 -10.53
C LEU A 197 -7.92 -13.77 -11.94
N ARG A 198 -7.69 -14.94 -12.55
CA ARG A 198 -7.22 -15.06 -13.94
C ARG A 198 -8.39 -15.04 -14.94
N GLU A 199 -9.55 -15.50 -14.51
CA GLU A 199 -10.75 -15.55 -15.36
C GLU A 199 -11.51 -14.22 -15.37
N PRO A 200 -11.91 -13.72 -16.56
CA PRO A 200 -12.82 -12.59 -16.63
C PRO A 200 -14.19 -13.00 -16.10
N ARG A 201 -14.66 -12.31 -15.06
CA ARG A 201 -15.99 -12.51 -14.45
C ARG A 201 -16.75 -11.20 -14.30
N PRO A 202 -18.08 -11.20 -14.52
CA PRO A 202 -18.88 -10.00 -14.35
C PRO A 202 -18.96 -9.58 -12.87
N ALA A 203 -19.07 -8.28 -12.62
CA ALA A 203 -19.03 -7.70 -11.27
C ALA A 203 -20.10 -8.26 -10.32
N TRP A 204 -21.30 -8.64 -10.81
CA TRP A 204 -22.35 -9.23 -9.98
C TRP A 204 -21.94 -10.59 -9.41
N ARG A 205 -21.20 -11.41 -10.18
CA ARG A 205 -20.73 -12.73 -9.73
C ARG A 205 -19.64 -12.56 -8.68
N ASN A 206 -18.82 -11.51 -8.82
CA ASN A 206 -17.85 -11.12 -7.80
C ASN A 206 -18.53 -10.60 -6.53
N LEU A 207 -19.62 -9.83 -6.63
CA LEU A 207 -20.41 -9.46 -5.46
C LEU A 207 -20.96 -10.68 -4.73
N LEU A 208 -21.43 -11.71 -5.45
CA LEU A 208 -21.88 -12.95 -4.81
C LEU A 208 -20.73 -13.70 -4.12
N SER A 209 -19.51 -13.71 -4.69
CA SER A 209 -18.37 -14.35 -4.03
C SER A 209 -17.95 -13.61 -2.75
N THR A 210 -18.28 -12.31 -2.62
CA THR A 210 -18.12 -11.60 -1.34
C THR A 210 -19.05 -12.10 -0.24
N LEU A 211 -20.11 -12.87 -0.52
CA LEU A 211 -20.95 -13.43 0.54
C LEU A 211 -20.16 -14.33 1.50
N GLN A 212 -19.12 -15.01 0.99
CA GLN A 212 -18.20 -15.79 1.79
C GLN A 212 -17.03 -14.90 2.28
N PRO A 213 -16.95 -14.55 3.58
CA PRO A 213 -15.96 -13.61 4.06
C PRO A 213 -14.51 -14.08 3.88
N SER A 214 -14.27 -15.40 3.98
CA SER A 214 -12.94 -15.99 3.81
C SER A 214 -12.42 -15.82 2.39
N ARG A 215 -13.23 -16.06 1.35
CA ARG A 215 -12.82 -15.88 -0.05
C ARG A 215 -12.49 -14.44 -0.38
N ALA A 216 -13.27 -13.49 0.14
CA ALA A 216 -13.03 -12.08 -0.06
C ALA A 216 -11.70 -11.62 0.58
N ARG A 217 -11.41 -12.11 1.80
CA ARG A 217 -10.13 -11.85 2.47
C ARG A 217 -8.96 -12.50 1.74
N GLN A 218 -9.12 -13.75 1.29
CA GLN A 218 -8.10 -14.46 0.50
C GLN A 218 -7.73 -13.71 -0.78
N ALA A 219 -8.70 -13.14 -1.50
CA ALA A 219 -8.43 -12.37 -2.72
C ALA A 219 -7.62 -11.08 -2.43
N ILE A 220 -7.95 -10.36 -1.35
CA ILE A 220 -7.22 -9.15 -0.94
C ILE A 220 -5.80 -9.52 -0.48
N ASP A 221 -5.68 -10.51 0.40
CA ASP A 221 -4.41 -10.92 0.99
C ASP A 221 -3.48 -11.51 -0.08
N LEU A 222 -4.02 -12.18 -1.10
CA LEU A 222 -3.25 -12.67 -2.24
C LEU A 222 -2.72 -11.53 -3.12
N LEU A 223 -3.51 -10.48 -3.37
CA LEU A 223 -3.01 -9.29 -4.05
C LEU A 223 -1.91 -8.60 -3.22
N ALA A 224 -2.07 -8.52 -1.90
CA ALA A 224 -1.04 -8.00 -1.00
C ALA A 224 0.23 -8.88 -1.01
N ALA A 225 0.08 -10.21 -1.03
CA ALA A 225 1.19 -11.15 -1.14
C ALA A 225 1.93 -11.04 -2.48
N LEU A 226 1.24 -10.70 -3.57
CA LEU A 226 1.87 -10.36 -4.85
C LEU A 226 2.49 -8.96 -4.86
N GLY A 227 2.42 -8.21 -3.76
CA GLY A 227 2.92 -6.85 -3.67
C GLY A 227 2.14 -5.85 -4.53
N TYR A 228 0.88 -6.17 -4.88
CA TYR A 228 0.01 -5.25 -5.59
C TYR A 228 -0.63 -4.25 -4.61
N TRP A 229 -0.33 -2.98 -4.84
CA TRP A 229 -0.96 -1.82 -4.21
C TRP A 229 -1.60 -0.99 -5.32
N HIS A 230 -2.69 -0.28 -5.02
CA HIS A 230 -3.63 0.28 -5.99
C HIS A 230 -3.04 1.20 -7.07
N ASP A 231 -1.82 1.70 -6.86
CA ASP A 231 -1.11 2.60 -7.78
C ASP A 231 -0.12 1.87 -8.71
N LEU A 232 -0.07 0.54 -8.63
CA LEU A 232 0.87 -0.30 -9.39
C LEU A 232 0.25 -0.87 -10.67
N ARG A 233 1.10 -1.18 -11.63
CA ARG A 233 0.70 -1.91 -12.86
C ARG A 233 0.10 -3.27 -12.50
N LEU A 234 -0.90 -3.69 -13.28
CA LEU A 234 -1.60 -4.97 -13.14
C LEU A 234 -0.61 -6.15 -13.10
N PRO A 235 -0.63 -7.04 -12.08
CA PRO A 235 0.25 -8.19 -12.04
C PRO A 235 0.09 -9.07 -13.29
N PRO A 236 1.18 -9.60 -13.86
CA PRO A 236 1.13 -10.33 -15.12
C PRO A 236 0.27 -11.59 -15.01
N GLY A 237 -0.58 -11.84 -16.02
CA GLY A 237 -1.42 -13.04 -16.10
C GLY A 237 -2.70 -13.03 -15.25
N LEU A 238 -3.00 -11.93 -14.55
CA LEU A 238 -4.30 -11.72 -13.89
C LEU A 238 -5.23 -10.87 -14.76
N ASP A 239 -6.54 -11.06 -14.60
CA ASP A 239 -7.55 -10.25 -15.28
C ASP A 239 -7.66 -8.84 -14.67
N ALA A 240 -7.68 -7.82 -15.53
CA ALA A 240 -7.74 -6.43 -15.10
C ALA A 240 -9.04 -6.10 -14.34
N GLY A 241 -10.17 -6.67 -14.77
CA GLY A 241 -11.47 -6.47 -14.13
C GLY A 241 -11.53 -7.08 -12.73
N GLN A 242 -10.95 -8.27 -12.55
CA GLN A 242 -10.85 -8.92 -11.25
C GLN A 242 -9.99 -8.14 -10.27
N VAL A 243 -8.77 -7.76 -10.67
CA VAL A 243 -7.87 -6.99 -9.80
C VAL A 243 -8.47 -5.63 -9.45
N ALA A 244 -9.10 -4.95 -10.41
CA ALA A 244 -9.79 -3.68 -10.15
C ALA A 244 -10.95 -3.85 -9.16
N PHE A 245 -11.74 -4.93 -9.26
CA PHE A 245 -12.83 -5.19 -8.32
C PHE A 245 -12.32 -5.45 -6.90
N TRP A 246 -11.37 -6.38 -6.73
CA TRP A 246 -10.90 -6.80 -5.41
C TRP A 246 -10.05 -5.74 -4.71
N SER A 247 -9.25 -4.99 -5.48
CA SER A 247 -8.52 -3.84 -4.96
C SER A 247 -9.47 -2.75 -4.44
N ARG A 248 -10.54 -2.41 -5.17
CA ARG A 248 -11.59 -1.49 -4.70
C ARG A 248 -12.35 -2.05 -3.50
N PHE A 249 -12.67 -3.34 -3.49
CA PHE A 249 -13.34 -3.97 -2.35
C PHE A 249 -12.50 -3.93 -1.06
N GLY A 250 -11.17 -3.96 -1.18
CA GLY A 250 -10.24 -3.76 -0.06
C GLY A 250 -10.31 -2.35 0.57
N ARG A 251 -10.88 -1.36 -0.12
CA ARG A 251 -11.09 -0.02 0.44
C ARG A 251 -12.43 0.04 1.17
N GLU A 252 -12.39 0.24 2.49
CA GLU A 252 -13.60 0.28 3.32
C GLU A 252 -14.61 1.38 2.94
N GLY A 253 -14.16 2.42 2.22
CA GLY A 253 -14.96 3.55 1.76
C GLY A 253 -15.61 3.37 0.38
N ASP A 254 -15.24 2.34 -0.38
CA ASP A 254 -15.76 2.12 -1.73
C ASP A 254 -17.21 1.59 -1.70
N THR A 255 -18.00 1.93 -2.72
CA THR A 255 -19.42 1.54 -2.83
C THR A 255 -19.61 0.03 -2.92
N ILE A 256 -18.64 -0.69 -3.48
CA ILE A 256 -18.65 -2.16 -3.60
C ILE A 256 -18.63 -2.81 -2.22
N HIS A 257 -17.82 -2.28 -1.30
CA HIS A 257 -17.75 -2.77 0.08
C HIS A 257 -19.06 -2.48 0.84
N TRP A 258 -19.75 -1.38 0.51
CA TRP A 258 -21.09 -1.08 1.01
C TRP A 258 -22.14 -2.08 0.50
N GLN A 259 -22.19 -2.32 -0.81
CA GLN A 259 -23.12 -3.25 -1.45
C GLN A 259 -22.98 -4.68 -0.91
N ALA A 260 -21.74 -5.17 -0.76
CA ALA A 260 -21.46 -6.48 -0.19
C ALA A 260 -21.98 -6.63 1.25
N GLY A 261 -21.79 -5.60 2.07
CA GLY A 261 -22.30 -5.59 3.45
C GLY A 261 -23.82 -5.65 3.51
N GLY A 262 -24.50 -4.84 2.68
CA GLY A 262 -25.96 -4.82 2.59
C GLY A 262 -26.52 -6.16 2.11
N LEU A 263 -25.89 -6.76 1.10
CA LEU A 263 -26.29 -8.07 0.57
C LEU A 263 -26.18 -9.17 1.64
N ARG A 264 -25.10 -9.21 2.43
CA ARG A 264 -24.96 -10.16 3.55
C ARG A 264 -26.02 -9.93 4.61
N ALA A 265 -26.31 -8.68 4.97
CA ALA A 265 -27.33 -8.36 5.96
C ALA A 265 -28.73 -8.82 5.49
N LEU A 266 -29.05 -8.60 4.21
CA LEU A 266 -30.29 -9.08 3.60
C LEU A 266 -30.36 -10.61 3.57
N LEU A 267 -29.27 -11.30 3.25
CA LEU A 267 -29.25 -12.77 3.27
C LEU A 267 -29.51 -13.31 4.69
N ILE A 268 -28.88 -12.72 5.70
CA ILE A 268 -29.11 -13.08 7.11
C ILE A 268 -30.58 -12.83 7.48
N SER A 269 -31.16 -11.70 7.07
CA SER A 269 -32.59 -11.40 7.29
C SER A 269 -33.51 -12.45 6.67
N VAL A 270 -33.24 -12.88 5.44
CA VAL A 270 -34.05 -13.91 4.77
C VAL A 270 -33.97 -15.22 5.52
N VAL A 271 -32.76 -15.66 5.90
CA VAL A 271 -32.57 -16.92 6.65
C VAL A 271 -33.25 -16.85 8.02
N LEU A 272 -33.04 -15.77 8.78
CA LEU A 272 -33.64 -15.60 10.11
C LEU A 272 -35.16 -15.46 10.02
N GLY A 273 -35.67 -14.73 9.03
CA GLY A 273 -37.10 -14.60 8.74
C GLY A 273 -37.75 -15.94 8.40
N LEU A 274 -37.11 -16.77 7.57
CA LEU A 274 -37.59 -18.11 7.25
C LEU A 274 -37.61 -19.03 8.48
N LEU A 275 -36.54 -18.99 9.28
CA LEU A 275 -36.43 -19.79 10.51
C LEU A 275 -37.49 -19.38 11.54
N CYS A 276 -37.73 -18.08 11.73
CA CYS A 276 -38.78 -17.57 12.61
C CYS A 276 -40.18 -17.89 12.08
N THR A 277 -40.40 -17.78 10.77
CA THR A 277 -41.68 -18.15 10.14
C THR A 277 -41.98 -19.64 10.35
N TRP A 278 -40.97 -20.50 10.15
CA TRP A 278 -41.08 -21.93 10.45
C TRP A 278 -41.44 -22.18 11.92
N GLY A 279 -40.74 -21.53 12.86
CA GLY A 279 -41.02 -21.66 14.30
C GLY A 279 -42.42 -21.19 14.70
N VAL A 280 -42.91 -20.10 14.11
CA VAL A 280 -44.28 -19.58 14.31
C VAL A 280 -45.32 -20.57 13.80
N VAL A 281 -45.14 -21.10 12.59
CA VAL A 281 -46.08 -22.07 12.00
C VAL A 281 -46.11 -23.36 12.81
N ALA A 282 -44.95 -23.86 13.25
CA ALA A 282 -44.85 -25.06 14.06
C ALA A 282 -45.48 -24.91 15.47
N SER A 283 -45.53 -23.68 15.99
CA SER A 283 -46.06 -23.37 17.33
C SER A 283 -47.48 -22.79 17.30
N TRP A 284 -48.17 -22.87 16.16
CA TRP A 284 -49.49 -22.28 16.00
C TRP A 284 -50.58 -23.12 16.69
N PRO A 285 -51.53 -22.52 17.43
CA PRO A 285 -51.71 -21.08 17.67
C PRO A 285 -50.83 -20.53 18.81
N LEU A 286 -50.27 -19.34 18.60
CA LEU A 286 -49.49 -18.64 19.63
C LEU A 286 -50.41 -18.05 20.72
N PRO A 287 -50.03 -18.14 22.02
CA PRO A 287 -50.79 -17.51 23.10
C PRO A 287 -50.75 -15.97 22.98
N ALA A 288 -51.73 -15.26 23.56
CA ALA A 288 -51.69 -13.81 23.69
C ALA A 288 -50.52 -13.33 24.57
N SER A 289 -50.11 -12.07 24.46
CA SER A 289 -49.01 -11.51 25.27
C SER A 289 -49.37 -11.50 26.75
N ALA A 290 -48.37 -11.51 27.65
CA ALA A 290 -48.60 -11.51 29.10
C ALA A 290 -49.52 -10.36 29.57
N ASP A 291 -49.36 -9.18 28.96
CA ASP A 291 -50.16 -7.99 29.28
C ASP A 291 -51.49 -7.91 28.51
N GLY A 292 -51.82 -8.95 27.73
CA GLY A 292 -53.02 -8.98 26.87
C GLY A 292 -53.03 -8.00 25.69
N ALA A 293 -51.98 -7.20 25.52
CA ALA A 293 -51.89 -6.15 24.50
C ALA A 293 -51.82 -6.65 23.05
N LEU A 294 -51.33 -7.87 22.80
CA LEU A 294 -51.15 -8.44 21.48
C LEU A 294 -51.79 -9.83 21.34
N ASP A 295 -52.63 -9.98 20.32
CA ASP A 295 -53.18 -11.28 19.91
C ASP A 295 -52.10 -12.21 19.35
N GLY A 296 -52.35 -13.52 19.33
CA GLY A 296 -51.38 -14.52 18.82
C GLY A 296 -50.90 -14.25 17.40
N ALA A 297 -51.77 -13.75 16.52
CA ALA A 297 -51.41 -13.34 15.16
C ALA A 297 -50.51 -12.08 15.14
N GLN A 298 -50.78 -11.09 15.99
CA GLN A 298 -49.97 -9.88 16.09
C GLN A 298 -48.58 -10.20 16.65
N ARG A 299 -48.49 -11.12 17.61
CA ARG A 299 -47.21 -11.63 18.12
C ARG A 299 -46.41 -12.36 17.04
N ALA A 300 -47.06 -13.19 16.22
CA ALA A 300 -46.41 -13.85 15.08
C ALA A 300 -45.76 -12.82 14.13
N VAL A 301 -46.53 -11.79 13.75
CA VAL A 301 -46.06 -10.72 12.86
C VAL A 301 -44.88 -9.98 13.48
N LEU A 302 -44.93 -9.66 14.78
CA LEU A 302 -43.86 -8.96 15.47
C LEU A 302 -42.58 -9.80 15.55
N ILE A 303 -42.68 -11.10 15.81
CA ILE A 303 -41.51 -12.01 15.83
C ILE A 303 -40.85 -12.08 14.45
N ILE A 304 -41.63 -12.22 13.38
CA ILE A 304 -41.09 -12.27 12.01
C ILE A 304 -40.51 -10.91 11.60
N ALA A 305 -41.21 -9.81 11.90
CA ALA A 305 -40.74 -8.46 11.57
C ALA A 305 -39.44 -8.11 12.30
N THR A 306 -39.33 -8.42 13.59
CA THR A 306 -38.11 -8.21 14.37
C THR A 306 -36.95 -9.05 13.82
N ALA A 307 -37.18 -10.32 13.51
CA ALA A 307 -36.19 -11.19 12.87
C ALA A 307 -35.68 -10.64 11.52
N VAL A 308 -36.57 -10.18 10.65
CA VAL A 308 -36.20 -9.65 9.33
C VAL A 308 -35.48 -8.31 9.43
N LEU A 309 -35.87 -7.43 10.36
CA LEU A 309 -35.31 -6.08 10.47
C LEU A 309 -34.03 -6.00 11.31
N LEU A 310 -33.75 -6.99 12.18
CA LEU A 310 -32.62 -6.94 13.10
C LEU A 310 -31.27 -6.83 12.39
N ALA A 311 -30.99 -7.70 11.42
CA ALA A 311 -29.71 -7.74 10.72
C ALA A 311 -29.40 -6.45 9.90
N PRO A 312 -30.29 -5.95 9.02
CA PRO A 312 -30.09 -4.72 8.28
C PRO A 312 -30.09 -3.50 9.21
N GLY A 313 -30.92 -3.51 10.25
CA GLY A 313 -30.90 -2.47 11.29
C GLY A 313 -29.53 -2.37 11.97
N LEU A 314 -28.99 -3.49 12.45
CA LEU A 314 -27.67 -3.55 13.09
C LEU A 314 -26.54 -3.19 12.13
N TRP A 315 -26.64 -3.62 10.87
CA TRP A 315 -25.65 -3.29 9.85
C TRP A 315 -25.64 -1.78 9.54
N LEU A 316 -26.82 -1.17 9.33
CA LEU A 316 -26.96 0.26 9.08
C LEU A 316 -26.50 1.10 10.26
N THR A 317 -26.86 0.73 11.49
CA THR A 317 -26.42 1.45 12.70
C THR A 317 -24.90 1.36 12.86
N THR A 318 -24.30 0.18 12.67
CA THR A 318 -22.85 0.01 12.71
C THR A 318 -22.16 0.88 11.64
N ARG A 319 -22.71 0.96 10.43
CA ARG A 319 -22.20 1.81 9.35
C ARG A 319 -22.32 3.30 9.69
N ALA A 320 -23.47 3.72 10.21
CA ALA A 320 -23.71 5.11 10.63
C ALA A 320 -22.75 5.52 11.74
N ILE A 321 -22.52 4.65 12.74
CA ILE A 321 -21.55 4.86 13.82
C ILE A 321 -20.14 5.02 13.25
N ARG A 322 -19.68 4.13 12.35
CA ARG A 322 -18.35 4.27 11.73
C ARG A 322 -18.23 5.53 10.88
N ALA A 323 -19.27 5.91 10.15
CA ALA A 323 -19.29 7.14 9.38
C ALA A 323 -19.22 8.38 10.30
N LEU A 324 -19.97 8.37 11.41
CA LEU A 324 -19.94 9.42 12.42
C LEU A 324 -18.55 9.54 13.07
N ILE A 325 -17.94 8.41 13.44
CA ILE A 325 -16.58 8.36 14.00
C ILE A 325 -15.57 8.94 12.99
N ARG A 326 -15.60 8.51 11.73
CA ARG A 326 -14.70 9.04 10.69
C ARG A 326 -14.89 10.54 10.50
N TRP A 327 -16.15 11.00 10.45
CA TRP A 327 -16.45 12.43 10.35
C TRP A 327 -15.97 13.22 11.58
N GLN A 328 -16.11 12.64 12.77
CA GLN A 328 -15.63 13.21 14.03
C GLN A 328 -14.11 13.27 14.12
N SER A 329 -13.41 12.34 13.48
CA SER A 329 -11.96 12.23 13.56
C SER A 329 -11.19 12.93 12.43
N LEU A 330 -11.90 13.48 11.43
CA LEU A 330 -11.28 14.32 10.40
C LEU A 330 -10.45 15.47 11.01
N PRO A 331 -9.34 15.87 10.36
CA PRO A 331 -8.54 17.01 10.82
C PRO A 331 -9.36 18.31 10.92
N GLU A 332 -8.96 19.26 11.76
CA GLU A 332 -9.68 20.55 11.93
C GLU A 332 -9.55 21.48 10.73
N HIS A 333 -8.47 21.34 9.96
CA HIS A 333 -8.27 22.07 8.72
C HIS A 333 -9.12 21.52 7.56
N ALA A 334 -9.68 20.31 7.68
CA ALA A 334 -10.57 19.75 6.67
C ALA A 334 -11.93 20.48 6.71
N SER A 335 -12.40 20.94 5.55
CA SER A 335 -13.71 21.57 5.42
C SER A 335 -14.80 20.56 5.80
N ALA A 336 -15.51 20.83 6.90
CA ALA A 336 -16.66 20.05 7.33
C ALA A 336 -17.95 20.81 7.02
N ILE A 337 -19.03 20.10 6.64
CA ILE A 337 -20.31 20.72 6.27
C ILE A 337 -20.92 21.52 7.45
N LEU A 338 -20.68 21.10 8.70
CA LEU A 338 -21.17 21.74 9.93
C LEU A 338 -20.11 21.68 11.04
N PRO A 339 -19.16 22.63 11.09
CA PRO A 339 -18.02 22.52 11.99
C PRO A 339 -18.41 22.75 13.46
N GLY A 340 -19.39 23.62 13.75
CA GLY A 340 -19.96 23.79 15.10
C GLY A 340 -20.68 22.54 15.62
N LEU A 341 -21.48 21.87 14.77
CA LEU A 341 -22.13 20.60 15.14
C LEU A 341 -21.08 19.53 15.47
N ARG A 342 -19.95 19.51 14.75
CA ARG A 342 -18.85 18.57 14.99
C ARG A 342 -18.25 18.72 16.39
N ILE A 343 -18.17 19.95 16.92
CA ILE A 343 -17.68 20.22 18.28
C ILE A 343 -18.69 19.75 19.33
N LEU A 344 -19.99 19.98 19.08
CA LEU A 344 -21.07 19.74 20.03
C LEU A 344 -21.63 18.31 20.04
N THR A 345 -21.26 17.44 19.11
CA THR A 345 -21.80 16.07 19.02
C THR A 345 -21.59 15.23 20.28
N ILE A 346 -20.39 15.23 20.86
CA ILE A 346 -20.09 14.46 22.07
C ILE A 346 -20.92 14.97 23.27
N PRO A 347 -20.92 16.28 23.61
CA PRO A 347 -21.75 16.75 24.72
C PRO A 347 -23.25 16.58 24.47
N LEU A 348 -23.73 16.74 23.23
CA LEU A 348 -25.14 16.47 22.88
C LEU A 348 -25.49 14.98 23.03
N ALA A 349 -24.60 14.07 22.61
CA ALA A 349 -24.80 12.64 22.80
C ALA A 349 -24.80 12.25 24.28
N VAL A 350 -23.89 12.84 25.09
CA VAL A 350 -23.88 12.65 26.54
C VAL A 350 -25.20 13.13 27.17
N ALA A 351 -25.68 14.31 26.80
CA ALA A 351 -26.95 14.84 27.29
C ALA A 351 -28.14 13.95 26.89
N ALA A 352 -28.16 13.44 25.67
CA ALA A 352 -29.20 12.54 25.19
C ALA A 352 -29.21 11.21 25.97
N VAL A 353 -28.04 10.60 26.23
CA VAL A 353 -27.95 9.36 27.02
C VAL A 353 -28.36 9.61 28.47
N MET A 354 -27.95 10.73 29.07
CA MET A 354 -28.37 11.11 30.42
C MET A 354 -29.88 11.34 30.51
N ALA A 355 -30.49 12.01 29.53
CA ALA A 355 -31.92 12.22 29.47
C ALA A 355 -32.69 10.90 29.32
N ALA A 356 -32.21 10.00 28.46
CA ALA A 356 -32.78 8.66 28.29
C ALA A 356 -32.67 7.83 29.58
N PHE A 357 -31.50 7.85 30.23
CA PHE A 357 -31.29 7.19 31.52
C PHE A 357 -32.24 7.72 32.60
N HIS A 358 -32.41 9.04 32.69
CA HIS A 358 -33.34 9.65 33.63
C HIS A 358 -34.79 9.28 33.32
N LEU A 359 -35.20 9.27 32.05
CA LEU A 359 -36.53 8.86 31.65
C LEU A 359 -36.79 7.40 32.00
N THR A 360 -35.83 6.50 31.76
CA THR A 360 -35.91 5.10 32.18
C THR A 360 -36.11 4.97 33.69
N LEU A 361 -35.38 5.73 34.51
CA LEU A 361 -35.56 5.69 35.96
C LEU A 361 -36.96 6.14 36.40
N LEU A 362 -37.61 7.02 35.63
CA LEU A 362 -38.95 7.52 35.92
C LEU A 362 -40.07 6.57 35.44
N THR A 363 -39.87 5.86 34.33
CA THR A 363 -40.96 5.12 33.66
C THR A 363 -41.03 3.64 34.00
N THR A 364 -39.97 3.05 34.57
CA THR A 364 -39.83 1.59 34.59
C THR A 364 -40.18 1.02 35.96
N THR A 365 -41.45 0.66 36.17
CA THR A 365 -41.92 -0.09 37.36
C THR A 365 -41.94 -1.60 37.14
N ASP A 366 -42.11 -2.09 35.90
CA ASP A 366 -42.48 -3.49 35.67
C ASP A 366 -41.45 -4.35 34.87
N ASP A 367 -40.55 -3.77 34.07
CA ASP A 367 -39.42 -4.54 33.48
C ASP A 367 -38.20 -3.67 33.05
N PRO A 368 -37.20 -3.46 33.94
CA PRO A 368 -36.03 -2.63 33.65
C PRO A 368 -34.99 -3.27 32.73
N PHE A 369 -35.18 -4.53 32.33
CA PHE A 369 -34.13 -5.33 31.70
C PHE A 369 -33.64 -4.76 30.36
N THR A 370 -34.56 -4.28 29.52
CA THR A 370 -34.21 -3.75 28.19
C THR A 370 -33.38 -2.48 28.29
N ALA A 371 -33.75 -1.55 29.16
CA ALA A 371 -33.02 -0.31 29.34
C ALA A 371 -31.68 -0.50 30.06
N LEU A 372 -31.60 -1.47 30.99
CA LEU A 372 -30.36 -1.87 31.65
C LEU A 372 -29.34 -2.47 30.67
N LEU A 373 -29.80 -3.04 29.55
CA LEU A 373 -28.93 -3.63 28.52
C LEU A 373 -28.54 -2.62 27.43
N VAL A 374 -29.48 -1.77 27.01
CA VAL A 374 -29.26 -0.80 25.92
C VAL A 374 -28.44 0.41 26.36
N LEU A 375 -28.71 1.00 27.53
CA LEU A 375 -28.07 2.25 27.94
C LEU A 375 -26.54 2.11 28.18
N PRO A 376 -26.03 1.01 28.79
CA PRO A 376 -24.59 0.79 28.87
C PRO A 376 -23.91 0.67 27.50
N LEU A 377 -24.54 -0.03 26.54
CA LEU A 377 -24.03 -0.16 25.17
C LEU A 377 -23.95 1.18 24.44
N VAL A 378 -24.97 2.03 24.60
CA VAL A 378 -24.96 3.38 24.01
C VAL A 378 -23.90 4.25 24.69
N SER A 379 -23.78 4.20 26.02
CA SER A 379 -22.79 4.97 26.77
C SER A 379 -21.34 4.60 26.41
N THR A 380 -21.08 3.31 26.17
CA THR A 380 -19.79 2.83 25.68
C THR A 380 -19.51 3.25 24.25
N GLY A 381 -20.53 3.29 23.39
CA GLY A 381 -20.47 3.90 22.07
C GLY A 381 -20.01 5.36 22.12
N VAL A 382 -20.59 6.18 23.01
CA VAL A 382 -20.20 7.59 23.18
C VAL A 382 -18.76 7.74 23.69
N LEU A 383 -18.38 6.95 24.70
CA LEU A 383 -17.02 6.95 25.25
C LEU A 383 -15.96 6.52 24.21
N SER A 384 -16.23 5.44 23.47
CA SER A 384 -15.32 4.96 22.42
C SER A 384 -15.14 5.99 21.32
N MET A 385 -16.20 6.70 20.91
CA MET A 385 -16.14 7.79 19.96
C MET A 385 -15.28 8.97 20.47
N ALA A 386 -15.50 9.40 21.72
CA ALA A 386 -14.73 10.48 22.34
C ALA A 386 -13.24 10.14 22.47
N ARG A 387 -12.92 8.90 22.89
CA ARG A 387 -11.55 8.42 22.96
C ARG A 387 -10.91 8.32 21.58
N GLN A 388 -11.58 7.74 20.59
CA GLN A 388 -11.01 7.58 19.26
C GLN A 388 -10.68 8.94 18.64
N ARG A 389 -11.54 9.94 18.86
CA ARG A 389 -11.27 11.34 18.49
C ARG A 389 -10.03 11.88 19.20
N PHE A 390 -9.91 11.70 20.52
CA PHE A 390 -8.74 12.13 21.29
C PHE A 390 -7.45 11.42 20.84
N VAL A 391 -7.48 10.10 20.66
CA VAL A 391 -6.30 9.30 20.30
C VAL A 391 -5.76 9.67 18.93
N GLN A 392 -6.63 9.85 17.93
CA GLN A 392 -6.19 10.21 16.58
C GLN A 392 -5.62 11.63 16.48
N ARG A 393 -5.83 12.49 17.49
CA ARG A 393 -5.47 13.91 17.45
C ARG A 393 -4.41 14.32 18.45
N CYS A 394 -4.45 13.76 19.64
CA CYS A 394 -3.71 14.22 20.82
C CYS A 394 -2.85 13.15 21.49
N ALA A 395 -3.05 11.85 21.21
CA ALA A 395 -2.30 10.80 21.92
C ALA A 395 -0.85 10.72 21.42
N PRO A 396 0.15 10.73 22.32
CA PRO A 396 1.52 10.44 21.94
C PRO A 396 1.64 9.02 21.39
N ALA A 397 2.51 8.83 20.39
CA ALA A 397 2.78 7.52 19.81
C ALA A 397 3.20 6.52 20.91
N GLY A 398 2.32 5.58 21.28
CA GLY A 398 2.60 4.54 22.27
C GLY A 398 1.61 4.39 23.42
N GLU A 399 0.54 5.19 23.52
CA GLU A 399 -0.47 5.01 24.59
C GLU A 399 -1.24 3.69 24.40
N LYS A 400 -1.01 2.72 25.29
CA LYS A 400 -1.54 1.34 25.20
C LYS A 400 -3.06 1.28 25.33
N ALA A 401 -3.62 0.23 24.71
CA ALA A 401 -5.03 -0.09 24.66
C ALA A 401 -5.65 -0.34 26.05
N TRP A 402 -6.78 0.35 26.32
CA TRP A 402 -7.80 0.01 27.34
C TRP A 402 -7.23 -0.20 28.75
N GLY A 403 -6.92 0.89 29.45
CA GLY A 403 -6.58 0.81 30.88
C GLY A 403 -7.73 0.28 31.73
N THR A 404 -7.41 -0.32 32.87
CA THR A 404 -8.35 -0.97 33.82
C THR A 404 -9.51 -0.05 34.23
N GLY A 405 -9.28 1.26 34.34
CA GLY A 405 -10.34 2.25 34.62
C GLY A 405 -11.38 2.40 33.50
N MET A 406 -11.01 2.11 32.25
CA MET A 406 -11.91 2.14 31.10
C MET A 406 -12.82 0.91 31.06
N MET A 407 -12.33 -0.25 31.51
CA MET A 407 -13.16 -1.45 31.70
C MET A 407 -14.24 -1.24 32.76
N ILE A 408 -13.93 -0.51 33.84
CA ILE A 408 -14.90 -0.13 34.87
C ILE A 408 -15.91 0.88 34.33
N ALA A 409 -15.46 1.85 33.54
CA ALA A 409 -16.34 2.82 32.89
C ALA A 409 -17.34 2.16 31.93
N ILE A 410 -16.95 1.10 31.22
CA ILE A 410 -17.84 0.34 30.32
C ILE A 410 -19.04 -0.26 31.08
N VAL A 411 -18.85 -0.62 32.34
CA VAL A 411 -19.89 -1.24 33.16
C VAL A 411 -20.83 -0.19 33.79
N LEU A 412 -20.41 1.07 33.90
CA LEU A 412 -21.14 2.12 34.61
C LEU A 412 -21.47 3.31 33.68
N ILE A 413 -22.77 3.53 33.43
CA ILE A 413 -23.29 4.56 32.51
C ILE A 413 -22.72 5.96 32.83
N VAL A 414 -22.84 6.42 34.08
CA VAL A 414 -22.43 7.79 34.46
C VAL A 414 -20.90 7.99 34.37
N PRO A 415 -20.05 7.12 34.95
CA PRO A 415 -18.59 7.19 34.76
C PRO A 415 -18.15 7.20 33.29
N ALA A 416 -18.76 6.38 32.42
CA ALA A 416 -18.45 6.40 30.99
C ALA A 416 -18.65 7.78 30.36
N LEU A 417 -19.79 8.42 30.66
CA LEU A 417 -20.14 9.72 30.11
C LEU A 417 -19.26 10.84 30.66
N VAL A 418 -18.90 10.79 31.94
CA VAL A 418 -17.95 11.74 32.55
C VAL A 418 -16.58 11.64 31.87
N ILE A 419 -16.06 10.42 31.70
CA ILE A 419 -14.77 10.21 31.01
C ILE A 419 -14.84 10.67 29.55
N ALA A 420 -15.97 10.45 28.86
CA ALA A 420 -16.17 10.94 27.50
C ALA A 420 -16.08 12.48 27.42
N LEU A 421 -16.67 13.19 28.39
CA LEU A 421 -16.56 14.65 28.49
C LEU A 421 -15.12 15.11 28.81
N VAL A 422 -14.39 14.38 29.64
CA VAL A 422 -12.97 14.67 29.93
C VAL A 422 -12.12 14.56 28.66
N TYR A 423 -12.28 13.49 27.87
CA TYR A 423 -11.58 13.35 26.58
C TYR A 423 -11.94 14.47 25.62
N TRP A 424 -13.22 14.83 25.53
CA TRP A 424 -13.69 15.94 24.70
C TRP A 424 -13.08 17.29 25.12
N ALA A 425 -13.08 17.60 26.42
CA ALA A 425 -12.51 18.85 26.94
C ALA A 425 -11.00 18.94 26.71
N LYS A 426 -10.27 17.82 26.87
CA LYS A 426 -8.83 17.74 26.62
C LYS A 426 -8.49 17.94 25.13
N ASP A 427 -9.25 17.32 24.23
CA ASP A 427 -9.15 17.52 22.78
C ASP A 427 -9.38 18.99 22.40
N LEU A 428 -10.46 19.60 22.93
CA LEU A 428 -10.81 20.99 22.66
C LEU A 428 -9.73 21.97 23.15
N HIS A 429 -9.14 21.70 24.34
CA HIS A 429 -8.08 22.53 24.89
C HIS A 429 -6.80 22.47 24.05
N GLY A 430 -6.43 21.28 23.58
CA GLY A 430 -5.25 21.08 22.74
C GLY A 430 -5.34 21.78 21.38
N HIS A 431 -6.54 21.83 20.79
CA HIS A 431 -6.77 22.40 19.46
C HIS A 431 -7.44 23.78 19.46
N ARG A 432 -7.51 24.47 20.61
CA ARG A 432 -8.22 25.75 20.78
C ARG A 432 -7.93 26.82 19.72
N GLY A 433 -6.72 26.83 19.14
CA GLY A 433 -6.32 27.79 18.09
C GLY A 433 -6.69 27.39 16.66
N GLN A 434 -7.20 26.17 16.44
CA GLN A 434 -7.54 25.61 15.13
C GLN A 434 -9.05 25.35 14.98
N LEU A 435 -9.83 25.61 16.04
CA LEU A 435 -11.27 25.40 16.06
C LEU A 435 -11.98 26.35 15.10
N ARG A 436 -12.70 25.77 14.14
CA ARG A 436 -13.64 26.48 13.28
C ARG A 436 -15.06 26.31 13.81
N TRP A 437 -15.71 27.39 14.19
CA TRP A 437 -17.15 27.37 14.58
C TRP A 437 -18.06 27.57 13.36
N SER A 438 -17.56 28.23 12.32
CA SER A 438 -18.23 28.49 11.05
C SER A 438 -17.30 28.20 9.87
N ASN A 439 -17.87 27.86 8.71
CA ASN A 439 -17.13 27.68 7.45
C ASN A 439 -16.69 29.01 6.78
N ARG A 440 -16.74 30.12 7.50
CA ARG A 440 -16.32 31.43 7.02
C ARG A 440 -14.84 31.65 7.26
#